data_AF-A0A367YNS6-F1
#
_entry.id   AF-A0A367YNS6-F1
#
_cell.length_a   1.000
_cell.length_b   1.000
_cell.length_c   1.000
_cell.angle_alpha   90.00
_cell.angle_beta   90.00
_cell.angle_gamma   90.00
#
_symmetry.space_group_name_H-M   'P 1'
#
loop_
_entity.id
_entity.type
_entity.pdbx_description
1 polymer ?
#
loop_
_entity_poly.entity_id
_entity_poly.type
_entity_poly.pdbx_seq_one_letter_code
_entity_poly.pdbx_strand_id
1 'polypeptide(L)'
;MYFTEYLPRLNTISVVTDVSQGFKIEEISGVSLIAPQELSIQAKDAPPIQIKLPVSITELKISGVRLSSKTLSFSVKLSSASQSTVPFTDQTIEQWSCKDLTKTPKLGNHHSFKFVCRNCQQQLIDSSRFNFKDMPSELWYEMMDFWHCHKPENHEEHKKDYKGVLKPDGDTIIIGGYYLLERENPGIVREDATLVCKKCRWSLGEMYQDVMRIFKWNILLEYEETGRVVRENYNPGLFVYNLIVDKINSTASRKFKVVVDSKETYLWVMNLGVNVCVGGTVHDNALKVLLTDKVEKEDDYELLDIPYGQICKDFIQDLSATNKLLPKSIQSLSMGSNKFIVSYLSYK
;
A
#
# COMPACT_ATOMS: atom_id res chain seq x y z
N MET A 1 24.61 -0.96 -1.66
CA MET A 1 23.15 -1.03 -1.45
C MET A 1 22.87 -2.22 -0.56
N TYR A 2 21.84 -2.16 0.29
CA TYR A 2 21.46 -3.29 1.12
C TYR A 2 19.94 -3.44 1.18
N PHE A 3 19.53 -4.63 1.58
CA PHE A 3 18.16 -5.04 1.78
C PHE A 3 18.08 -5.92 3.01
N THR A 4 17.04 -5.70 3.82
CA THR A 4 16.74 -6.58 4.96
C THR A 4 15.26 -6.97 4.96
N GLU A 5 14.96 -8.24 5.27
CA GLU A 5 13.61 -8.80 5.29
C GLU A 5 13.39 -9.57 6.59
N TYR A 6 12.38 -9.19 7.37
CA TYR A 6 11.96 -9.97 8.52
C TYR A 6 11.13 -11.17 8.05
N LEU A 7 11.47 -12.36 8.54
CA LEU A 7 10.80 -13.62 8.26
C LEU A 7 10.15 -14.12 9.56
N PRO A 8 8.90 -13.74 9.87
CA PRO A 8 8.28 -14.00 11.17
C PRO A 8 8.23 -15.48 11.53
N ARG A 9 7.97 -16.35 10.55
CA ARG A 9 7.89 -17.81 10.75
C ARG A 9 9.22 -18.44 11.16
N LEU A 10 10.34 -17.86 10.72
CA LEU A 10 11.68 -18.34 11.07
C LEU A 10 12.25 -17.56 12.27
N ASN A 11 11.59 -16.48 12.69
CA ASN A 11 12.08 -15.52 13.66
C ASN A 11 13.50 -15.03 13.31
N THR A 12 13.71 -14.72 12.03
CA THR A 12 15.01 -14.28 11.49
C THR A 12 14.86 -13.06 10.61
N ILE A 13 15.87 -12.19 10.60
CA ILE A 13 16.04 -11.17 9.58
C ILE A 13 17.05 -11.67 8.55
N SER A 14 16.65 -11.71 7.28
CA SER A 14 17.58 -11.89 6.16
C SER A 14 18.26 -10.56 5.87
N VAL A 15 19.58 -10.57 5.74
CA VAL A 15 20.38 -9.39 5.40
C VAL A 15 21.13 -9.68 4.11
N VAL A 16 21.01 -8.78 3.14
CA VAL A 16 21.69 -8.85 1.85
C VAL A 16 22.30 -7.49 1.55
N THR A 17 23.60 -7.43 1.28
CA THR A 17 24.30 -6.17 0.98
C THR A 17 25.30 -6.34 -0.16
N ASP A 18 25.37 -5.35 -1.04
CA ASP A 18 26.41 -5.26 -2.06
C ASP A 18 27.72 -4.78 -1.43
N VAL A 19 28.80 -5.47 -1.75
CA VAL A 19 30.17 -5.18 -1.30
C VAL A 19 31.07 -4.82 -2.48
N SER A 20 32.23 -4.22 -2.18
CA SER A 20 33.22 -3.85 -3.18
C SER A 20 33.78 -5.08 -3.92
N GLN A 21 34.31 -4.86 -5.12
CA GLN A 21 34.94 -5.93 -5.88
C GLN A 21 36.17 -6.45 -5.15
N GLY A 22 36.25 -7.77 -4.97
CA GLY A 22 37.38 -8.41 -4.29
C GLY A 22 37.24 -8.47 -2.77
N PHE A 23 36.15 -7.93 -2.20
CA PHE A 23 35.82 -8.08 -0.77
C PHE A 23 35.86 -9.55 -0.36
N LYS A 24 36.42 -9.86 0.81
CA LYS A 24 36.49 -11.23 1.34
C LYS A 24 35.87 -11.30 2.73
N ILE A 25 35.31 -12.46 3.08
CA ILE A 25 34.65 -12.63 4.39
C ILE A 25 35.66 -12.44 5.54
N GLU A 26 36.91 -12.82 5.34
CA GLU A 26 38.00 -12.68 6.32
C GLU A 26 38.39 -11.22 6.61
N GLU A 27 37.91 -10.28 5.80
CA GLU A 27 38.06 -8.83 6.03
C GLU A 27 37.09 -8.31 7.08
N ILE A 28 36.01 -9.06 7.38
CA ILE A 28 35.06 -8.71 8.43
C ILE A 28 35.75 -8.89 9.79
N SER A 29 35.97 -7.78 10.49
CA SER A 29 36.58 -7.76 11.83
C SER A 29 35.55 -7.94 12.94
N GLY A 30 34.29 -7.60 12.67
CA GLY A 30 33.20 -7.76 13.63
C GLY A 30 31.86 -7.30 13.08
N VAL A 31 30.79 -7.77 13.72
CA VAL A 31 29.44 -7.28 13.48
C VAL A 31 28.81 -6.98 14.83
N SER A 32 28.26 -5.77 14.99
CA SER A 32 27.68 -5.31 16.24
C SER A 32 26.39 -4.55 16.03
N LEU A 33 25.57 -4.49 17.07
CA LEU A 33 24.38 -3.65 17.13
C LEU A 33 24.81 -2.25 17.59
N ILE A 34 24.45 -1.21 16.84
CA ILE A 34 24.72 0.20 17.22
C ILE A 34 23.45 0.92 17.71
N ALA A 35 22.28 0.44 17.30
CA ALA A 35 20.97 0.81 17.84
C ALA A 35 20.00 -0.37 17.67
N PRO A 36 18.83 -0.42 18.35
CA PRO A 36 17.93 -1.57 18.28
C PRO A 36 17.54 -2.01 16.86
N GLN A 37 17.51 -1.10 15.88
CA GLN A 37 17.20 -1.40 14.47
C GLN A 37 18.39 -1.14 13.55
N GLU A 38 19.62 -1.10 14.06
CA GLU A 38 20.78 -0.72 13.27
C GLU A 38 22.01 -1.53 13.63
N LEU A 39 22.58 -2.16 12.61
CA LEU A 39 23.72 -3.05 12.69
C LEU A 39 24.90 -2.44 11.94
N SER A 40 26.11 -2.63 12.47
CA SER A 40 27.35 -2.20 11.85
C SER A 40 28.21 -3.42 11.53
N ILE A 41 28.62 -3.54 10.26
CA ILE A 41 29.61 -4.52 9.81
C ILE A 41 30.95 -3.79 9.72
N GLN A 42 31.89 -4.16 10.59
CA GLN A 42 33.24 -3.63 10.56
C GLN A 42 34.11 -4.46 9.61
N ALA A 43 34.88 -3.77 8.78
CA ALA A 43 35.89 -4.35 7.90
C ALA A 43 37.27 -3.79 8.24
N LYS A 44 38.33 -4.56 8.00
CA LYS A 44 39.71 -4.18 8.37
C LYS A 44 40.20 -2.90 7.69
N ASP A 45 39.94 -2.77 6.39
CA ASP A 45 40.50 -1.68 5.55
C ASP A 45 39.41 -0.89 4.82
N ALA A 46 38.18 -0.87 5.35
CA ALA A 46 37.04 -0.16 4.76
C ALA A 46 36.15 0.47 5.84
N PRO A 47 35.44 1.56 5.52
CA PRO A 47 34.49 2.15 6.44
C PRO A 47 33.39 1.14 6.84
N PRO A 48 32.86 1.21 8.07
CA PRO A 48 31.81 0.30 8.51
C PRO A 48 30.57 0.40 7.62
N ILE A 49 29.96 -0.74 7.32
CA ILE A 49 28.69 -0.79 6.59
C ILE A 49 27.56 -0.77 7.60
N GLN A 50 26.78 0.32 7.59
CA GLN A 50 25.59 0.46 8.43
C GLN A 50 24.37 -0.14 7.72
N ILE A 51 23.65 -0.99 8.44
CA ILE A 51 22.48 -1.72 7.93
C ILE A 51 21.32 -1.49 8.89
N LYS A 52 20.26 -0.88 8.37
CA LYS A 52 19.00 -0.76 9.09
C LYS A 52 18.20 -2.06 8.99
N LEU A 53 17.62 -2.44 10.13
CA LEU A 53 16.81 -3.64 10.32
C LEU A 53 15.32 -3.25 10.32
N PRO A 54 14.44 -4.13 9.82
CA PRO A 54 13.01 -3.83 9.73
C PRO A 54 12.28 -4.00 11.07
N VAL A 55 12.94 -4.60 12.07
CA VAL A 55 12.41 -4.81 13.41
C VAL A 55 13.54 -4.64 14.44
N SER A 56 13.17 -4.19 15.63
CA SER A 56 14.13 -4.01 16.73
C SER A 56 14.64 -5.37 17.25
N ILE A 57 15.94 -5.46 17.52
CA ILE A 57 16.59 -6.62 18.13
C ILE A 57 17.37 -6.19 19.39
N THR A 58 17.43 -7.09 20.37
CA THR A 58 18.15 -6.88 21.64
C THR A 58 19.46 -7.67 21.69
N GLU A 59 19.50 -8.83 21.03
CA GLU A 59 20.67 -9.69 20.95
C GLU A 59 21.01 -9.97 19.49
N LEU A 60 22.31 -9.96 19.17
CA LEU A 60 22.81 -10.25 17.83
C LEU A 60 23.32 -11.69 17.74
N LYS A 61 22.59 -12.55 16.99
CA LYS A 61 23.02 -13.91 16.67
C LYS A 61 23.03 -14.11 15.16
N ILE A 62 24.23 -14.09 14.58
CA ILE A 62 24.42 -14.20 13.12
C ILE A 62 24.64 -15.66 12.73
N SER A 63 24.07 -16.06 11.59
CA SER A 63 24.28 -17.37 10.99
C SER A 63 24.24 -17.30 9.48
N GLY A 64 24.81 -18.31 8.81
CA GLY A 64 24.69 -18.45 7.36
C GLY A 64 25.38 -17.36 6.55
N VAL A 65 26.50 -16.82 7.05
CA VAL A 65 27.29 -15.82 6.31
C VAL A 65 27.80 -16.43 5.00
N ARG A 66 27.47 -15.79 3.89
CA ARG A 66 27.83 -16.20 2.54
C ARG A 66 28.22 -14.98 1.73
N LEU A 67 29.27 -15.12 0.94
CA LEU A 67 29.67 -14.15 -0.06
C LEU A 67 29.55 -14.83 -1.43
N SER A 68 28.73 -14.26 -2.30
CA SER A 68 28.61 -14.70 -3.68
C SER A 68 28.80 -13.51 -4.59
N SER A 69 29.82 -13.57 -5.45
CA SER A 69 30.22 -12.50 -6.36
C SER A 69 30.54 -11.17 -5.64
N LYS A 70 29.59 -10.23 -5.62
CA LYS A 70 29.68 -8.93 -4.94
C LYS A 70 28.56 -8.73 -3.91
N THR A 71 27.97 -9.81 -3.43
CA THR A 71 26.88 -9.76 -2.45
C THR A 71 27.25 -10.58 -1.22
N LEU A 72 27.26 -9.91 -0.07
CA LEU A 72 27.30 -10.53 1.25
C LEU A 72 25.87 -10.75 1.74
N SER A 73 25.58 -11.97 2.21
CA SER A 73 24.29 -12.33 2.78
C SER A 73 24.45 -13.12 4.07
N PHE A 74 23.58 -12.88 5.04
CA PHE A 74 23.55 -13.63 6.30
C PHE A 74 22.17 -13.50 6.95
N SER A 75 21.95 -14.22 8.04
CA SER A 75 20.71 -14.16 8.81
C SER A 75 20.99 -13.77 10.26
N VAL A 76 20.15 -12.89 10.80
CA VAL A 76 20.14 -12.51 12.22
C VAL A 76 18.96 -13.20 12.89
N LYS A 77 19.23 -14.07 13.87
CA LYS A 77 18.19 -14.75 14.67
C LYS A 77 17.74 -13.84 15.81
N LEU A 78 16.43 -13.74 16.02
CA LEU A 78 15.86 -13.01 17.14
C LEU A 78 15.73 -13.92 18.37
N SER A 79 15.98 -13.34 19.55
CA SER A 79 15.83 -14.01 20.86
C SER A 79 14.37 -14.10 21.32
N SER A 80 13.52 -13.17 20.87
CA SER A 80 12.06 -13.19 21.10
C SER A 80 11.32 -12.78 19.82
N ALA A 81 10.17 -13.41 19.56
CA ALA A 81 9.30 -13.00 18.47
C ALA A 81 8.68 -11.65 18.82
N SER A 82 9.10 -10.58 18.15
CA SER A 82 8.79 -9.21 18.59
C SER A 82 7.50 -8.63 18.01
N GLN A 83 6.68 -9.39 17.26
CA GLN A 83 5.44 -8.84 16.69
C GLN A 83 4.28 -9.85 16.62
N SER A 84 3.07 -9.34 16.92
CA SER A 84 1.81 -9.97 16.53
C SER A 84 1.73 -10.01 15.00
N THR A 85 1.53 -11.20 14.44
CA THR A 85 1.16 -11.29 13.03
C THR A 85 -0.20 -10.62 12.85
N VAL A 86 -0.26 -9.56 12.05
CA VAL A 86 -1.54 -8.97 11.66
C VAL A 86 -2.28 -10.02 10.83
N PRO A 87 -3.55 -10.35 11.15
CA PRO A 87 -4.32 -11.26 10.33
C PRO A 87 -4.27 -10.84 8.87
N PHE A 88 -4.20 -11.82 7.97
CA PHE A 88 -4.15 -11.57 6.53
C PHE A 88 -5.32 -10.67 6.05
N THR A 89 -6.47 -10.78 6.70
CA THR A 89 -7.67 -10.00 6.41
C THR A 89 -7.59 -8.52 6.83
N ASP A 90 -6.61 -8.12 7.64
CA ASP A 90 -6.49 -6.78 8.22
C ASP A 90 -5.23 -6.05 7.72
N GLN A 91 -4.90 -6.30 6.45
CA GLN A 91 -3.71 -5.75 5.81
C GLN A 91 -3.97 -4.48 5.00
N THR A 92 -5.23 -4.09 4.83
CA THR A 92 -5.64 -2.84 4.18
C THR A 92 -5.16 -1.63 4.98
N ILE A 93 -4.74 -0.58 4.29
CA ILE A 93 -4.37 0.69 4.91
C ILE A 93 -5.61 1.58 4.94
N GLU A 94 -6.12 1.82 6.14
CA GLU A 94 -7.38 2.54 6.39
C GLU A 94 -7.21 4.07 6.42
N GLN A 95 -6.32 4.64 5.61
CA GLN A 95 -6.04 6.07 5.66
C GLN A 95 -7.30 6.90 5.37
N TRP A 96 -7.61 7.79 6.31
CA TRP A 96 -8.82 8.61 6.37
C TRP A 96 -10.13 7.82 6.44
N SER A 97 -10.12 6.59 6.96
CA SER A 97 -11.34 5.91 7.43
C SER A 97 -11.92 6.61 8.67
N CYS A 98 -13.14 6.29 9.07
CA CYS A 98 -13.68 6.79 10.33
C CYS A 98 -12.77 6.43 11.52
N LYS A 99 -12.14 5.25 11.51
CA LYS A 99 -11.18 4.81 12.54
C LYS A 99 -9.90 5.66 12.50
N ASP A 100 -9.31 5.90 11.34
CA ASP A 100 -8.10 6.74 11.22
C ASP A 100 -8.39 8.20 11.62
N LEU A 101 -9.54 8.74 11.25
CA LEU A 101 -9.95 10.12 11.57
C LEU A 101 -10.09 10.38 13.08
N THR A 102 -10.19 9.34 13.91
CA THR A 102 -10.17 9.49 15.38
C THR A 102 -8.85 10.04 15.92
N LYS A 103 -7.77 10.01 15.12
CA LYS A 103 -6.48 10.63 15.47
C LYS A 103 -6.54 12.17 15.52
N THR A 104 -7.54 12.77 14.88
CA THR A 104 -7.71 14.23 14.84
C THR A 104 -8.30 14.75 16.16
N PRO A 105 -8.12 16.04 16.53
CA PRO A 105 -8.55 16.56 17.81
C PRO A 105 -10.04 16.37 18.06
N LYS A 106 -10.40 16.08 19.31
CA LYS A 106 -11.78 15.97 19.73
C LYS A 106 -12.32 17.32 20.19
N LEU A 107 -13.45 17.75 19.61
CA LEU A 107 -14.24 18.90 20.03
C LEU A 107 -15.62 18.42 20.49
N GLY A 108 -15.81 18.33 21.81
CA GLY A 108 -17.02 17.73 22.39
C GLY A 108 -17.10 16.23 22.07
N ASN A 109 -18.14 15.81 21.35
CA ASN A 109 -18.35 14.42 20.93
C ASN A 109 -17.86 14.13 19.50
N HIS A 110 -17.33 15.12 18.80
CA HIS A 110 -16.92 15.00 17.40
C HIS A 110 -15.41 15.22 17.24
N HIS A 111 -14.87 14.69 16.15
CA HIS A 111 -13.50 14.96 15.73
C HIS A 111 -13.47 16.18 14.81
N SER A 112 -12.50 17.06 15.00
CA SER A 112 -12.38 18.37 14.32
C SER A 112 -11.33 18.29 13.22
N PHE A 113 -11.80 18.25 11.97
CA PHE A 113 -10.96 18.21 10.79
C PHE A 113 -11.71 18.75 9.56
N LYS A 114 -10.97 19.01 8.49
CA LYS A 114 -11.49 19.52 7.23
C LYS A 114 -10.86 18.78 6.07
N PHE A 115 -11.62 18.59 4.99
CA PHE A 115 -11.03 18.29 3.71
C PHE A 115 -10.91 19.56 2.88
N VAL A 116 -9.71 19.84 2.40
CA VAL A 116 -9.39 21.04 1.64
C VAL A 116 -8.86 20.67 0.25
N CYS A 117 -9.07 21.54 -0.74
CA CYS A 117 -8.52 21.35 -2.07
C CYS A 117 -6.99 21.30 -2.02
N ARG A 118 -6.38 20.28 -2.63
CA ARG A 118 -4.92 20.13 -2.63
C ARG A 118 -4.18 21.29 -3.27
N ASN A 119 -4.76 21.92 -4.29
CA ASN A 119 -4.11 23.00 -5.04
C ASN A 119 -4.22 24.38 -4.36
N CYS A 120 -5.41 24.76 -3.87
CA CYS A 120 -5.65 26.12 -3.36
C CYS A 120 -6.07 26.18 -1.88
N GLN A 121 -6.12 25.04 -1.20
CA GLN A 121 -6.49 24.90 0.22
C GLN A 121 -7.90 25.44 0.55
N GLN A 122 -8.75 25.62 -0.46
CA GLN A 122 -10.15 25.95 -0.25
C GLN A 122 -10.82 24.83 0.54
N GLN A 123 -11.47 25.16 1.66
CA GLN A 123 -12.28 24.22 2.42
C GLN A 123 -13.41 23.66 1.54
N LEU A 124 -13.48 22.34 1.44
CA LEU A 124 -14.51 21.60 0.71
C LEU A 124 -15.50 20.95 1.68
N ILE A 125 -15.00 20.25 2.70
CA ILE A 125 -15.81 19.55 3.70
C ILE A 125 -15.33 19.96 5.10
N ASP A 126 -16.26 20.18 6.01
CA ASP A 126 -16.00 20.49 7.42
C ASP A 126 -16.62 19.40 8.29
N SER A 127 -15.84 18.76 9.16
CA SER A 127 -16.33 17.63 9.95
C SER A 127 -17.50 18.00 10.87
N SER A 128 -17.65 19.27 11.24
CA SER A 128 -18.75 19.76 12.08
C SER A 128 -20.13 19.72 11.39
N ARG A 129 -20.17 19.54 10.06
CA ARG A 129 -21.40 19.62 9.26
C ARG A 129 -21.94 18.27 8.78
N PHE A 130 -21.19 17.20 8.98
CA PHE A 130 -21.50 15.90 8.38
C PHE A 130 -21.26 14.73 9.34
N ASN A 131 -22.03 13.67 9.14
CA ASN A 131 -21.77 12.35 9.68
C ASN A 131 -20.85 11.60 8.71
N PHE A 132 -19.87 10.87 9.23
CA PHE A 132 -18.95 10.08 8.40
C PHE A 132 -19.23 8.59 8.59
N LYS A 133 -19.32 7.86 7.47
CA LYS A 133 -19.52 6.41 7.48
C LYS A 133 -18.55 5.77 6.49
N ASP A 134 -17.88 4.70 6.90
CA ASP A 134 -17.02 3.94 6.00
C ASP A 134 -17.86 3.11 5.03
N MET A 135 -17.39 3.02 3.79
CA MET A 135 -17.84 2.02 2.83
C MET A 135 -17.39 0.63 3.32
N PRO A 136 -18.26 -0.40 3.34
CA PRO A 136 -17.88 -1.72 3.83
C PRO A 136 -16.72 -2.37 3.07
N SER A 137 -16.63 -2.16 1.75
CA SER A 137 -15.54 -2.61 0.87
C SER A 137 -15.63 -1.88 -0.46
N GLU A 138 -14.53 -1.77 -1.20
CA GLU A 138 -14.54 -1.29 -2.59
C GLU A 138 -15.34 -2.24 -3.52
N LEU A 139 -15.30 -3.54 -3.23
CA LEU A 139 -15.97 -4.59 -4.01
C LEU A 139 -17.36 -4.94 -3.45
N TRP A 140 -17.95 -4.07 -2.65
CA TRP A 140 -19.20 -4.36 -1.96
C TRP A 140 -20.36 -4.74 -2.90
N TYR A 141 -20.42 -4.14 -4.08
CA TYR A 141 -21.45 -4.47 -5.07
C TYR A 141 -21.27 -5.89 -5.61
N GLU A 142 -20.02 -6.33 -5.83
CA GLU A 142 -19.71 -7.71 -6.25
C GLU A 142 -20.08 -8.70 -5.14
N MET A 143 -19.83 -8.34 -3.87
CA MET A 143 -20.17 -9.21 -2.73
C MET A 143 -21.68 -9.38 -2.53
N MET A 144 -22.49 -8.39 -2.91
CA MET A 144 -23.96 -8.48 -2.79
C MET A 144 -24.55 -9.56 -3.71
N ASP A 145 -23.95 -9.81 -4.88
CA ASP A 145 -24.41 -10.85 -5.80
C ASP A 145 -24.18 -12.28 -5.27
N PHE A 146 -23.23 -12.44 -4.34
CA PHE A 146 -22.86 -13.75 -3.78
C PHE A 146 -23.50 -14.04 -2.41
N TRP A 147 -24.18 -13.09 -1.76
CA TRP A 147 -24.74 -13.28 -0.43
C TRP A 147 -26.19 -13.79 -0.47
N HIS A 148 -26.36 -15.11 -0.46
CA HIS A 148 -27.65 -15.76 -0.29
C HIS A 148 -27.56 -16.88 0.75
N CYS A 149 -28.25 -16.75 1.90
CA CYS A 149 -28.30 -17.83 2.90
C CYS A 149 -29.01 -19.09 2.39
N HIS A 150 -29.90 -18.94 1.41
CA HIS A 150 -30.50 -20.01 0.62
C HIS A 150 -30.66 -19.52 -0.82
N LYS A 151 -30.39 -20.38 -1.81
CA LYS A 151 -30.77 -20.11 -3.20
C LYS A 151 -32.31 -20.06 -3.23
N PRO A 152 -32.95 -18.95 -3.62
CA PRO A 152 -34.40 -18.86 -3.62
C PRO A 152 -34.99 -19.95 -4.53
N GLU A 153 -35.93 -20.75 -4.00
CA GLU A 153 -36.59 -21.84 -4.74
C GLU A 153 -37.59 -21.34 -5.78
N ASN A 154 -37.87 -20.03 -5.81
CA ASN A 154 -38.80 -19.45 -6.75
C ASN A 154 -38.09 -18.99 -8.02
N HIS A 155 -38.40 -19.68 -9.13
CA HIS A 155 -38.17 -19.24 -10.50
C HIS A 155 -39.04 -18.03 -10.90
N GLU A 156 -39.36 -17.13 -9.97
CA GLU A 156 -39.90 -15.84 -10.32
C GLU A 156 -38.74 -14.87 -10.45
N GLU A 157 -38.59 -14.25 -11.62
CA GLU A 157 -37.62 -13.19 -11.87
C GLU A 157 -37.84 -12.06 -10.86
N HIS A 158 -37.18 -12.14 -9.70
CA HIS A 158 -37.08 -11.03 -8.77
C HIS A 158 -36.16 -9.98 -9.41
N LYS A 159 -36.74 -9.16 -10.30
CA LYS A 159 -36.21 -7.87 -10.76
C LYS A 159 -36.24 -6.84 -9.63
N LYS A 160 -35.77 -7.19 -8.44
CA LYS A 160 -35.20 -6.18 -7.56
C LYS A 160 -33.81 -5.96 -8.10
N ASP A 161 -33.72 -4.99 -9.00
CA ASP A 161 -32.48 -4.40 -9.48
C ASP A 161 -31.83 -3.72 -8.26
N TYR A 162 -31.25 -4.54 -7.36
CA TYR A 162 -30.31 -4.09 -6.36
C TYR A 162 -29.12 -3.61 -7.16
N LYS A 163 -29.18 -2.38 -7.66
CA LYS A 163 -28.06 -1.76 -8.37
C LYS A 163 -26.82 -1.59 -7.50
N GLY A 164 -26.82 -2.13 -6.27
CA GLY A 164 -25.70 -2.09 -5.35
C GLY A 164 -25.14 -0.68 -5.28
N VAL A 165 -25.97 0.32 -4.96
CA VAL A 165 -25.49 1.70 -4.81
C VAL A 165 -25.77 2.25 -3.42
N LEU A 166 -24.71 2.42 -2.63
CA LEU A 166 -24.70 3.08 -1.34
C LEU A 166 -24.51 4.57 -1.61
N LYS A 167 -25.60 5.34 -1.59
CA LYS A 167 -25.58 6.79 -1.79
C LYS A 167 -25.68 7.51 -0.45
N PRO A 168 -24.91 8.60 -0.22
CA PRO A 168 -25.10 9.43 0.94
C PRO A 168 -26.45 10.17 0.88
N ASP A 169 -27.01 10.44 2.06
CA ASP A 169 -28.06 11.45 2.24
C ASP A 169 -27.45 12.87 2.22
N GLY A 170 -28.18 13.88 2.67
CA GLY A 170 -27.73 15.28 2.62
C GLY A 170 -26.70 15.65 3.70
N ASP A 171 -26.61 14.85 4.75
CA ASP A 171 -25.81 15.12 5.96
C ASP A 171 -24.75 14.05 6.24
N THR A 172 -24.62 13.04 5.38
CA THR A 172 -23.60 12.00 5.47
C THR A 172 -22.55 12.14 4.38
N ILE A 173 -21.28 11.95 4.74
CA ILE A 173 -20.19 11.63 3.81
C ILE A 173 -19.88 10.14 3.94
N ILE A 174 -19.91 9.43 2.81
CA ILE A 174 -19.46 8.04 2.76
C ILE A 174 -17.99 8.03 2.35
N ILE A 175 -17.16 7.37 3.15
CA ILE A 175 -15.72 7.24 2.94
C ILE A 175 -15.46 5.93 2.21
N GLY A 176 -15.09 6.02 0.93
CA GLY A 176 -14.49 4.90 0.21
C GLY A 176 -13.00 4.76 0.51
N GLY A 177 -12.39 3.68 0.03
CA GLY A 177 -10.97 3.41 0.13
C GLY A 177 -10.14 4.58 -0.38
N TYR A 178 -10.48 5.10 -1.57
CA TYR A 178 -9.75 6.18 -2.25
C TYR A 178 -10.56 7.44 -2.57
N TYR A 179 -11.84 7.47 -2.21
CA TYR A 179 -12.75 8.59 -2.49
C TYR A 179 -13.64 8.93 -1.30
N LEU A 180 -14.30 10.08 -1.40
CA LEU A 180 -15.43 10.49 -0.56
C LEU A 180 -16.67 10.63 -1.47
N LEU A 181 -17.82 10.13 -1.03
CA LEU A 181 -19.10 10.41 -1.68
C LEU A 181 -19.84 11.50 -0.93
N GLU A 182 -20.27 12.49 -1.68
CA GLU A 182 -21.09 13.60 -1.21
C GLU A 182 -22.20 13.87 -2.22
N ARG A 183 -23.38 14.27 -1.75
CA ARG A 183 -24.50 14.59 -2.64
C ARG A 183 -24.33 15.96 -3.31
N GLU A 184 -23.98 16.97 -2.52
CA GLU A 184 -23.87 18.36 -2.97
C GLU A 184 -22.75 19.08 -2.22
N ASN A 185 -21.89 19.80 -2.94
CA ASN A 185 -20.82 20.61 -2.34
C ASN A 185 -20.74 22.00 -3.00
N PRO A 186 -20.97 23.11 -2.26
CA PRO A 186 -20.94 24.45 -2.83
C PRO A 186 -19.54 24.93 -3.28
N GLY A 187 -18.49 24.26 -2.81
CA GLY A 187 -17.09 24.48 -3.19
C GLY A 187 -16.65 23.71 -4.43
N ILE A 188 -17.52 22.86 -5.00
CA ILE A 188 -17.24 22.02 -6.16
C ILE A 188 -18.22 22.36 -7.29
N VAL A 189 -17.70 22.39 -8.52
CA VAL A 189 -18.49 22.63 -9.73
C VAL A 189 -18.21 21.50 -10.70
N ARG A 190 -19.23 21.09 -11.45
CA ARG A 190 -19.09 20.11 -12.53
C ARG A 190 -18.70 20.82 -13.84
N GLU A 191 -17.62 20.35 -14.47
CA GLU A 191 -17.23 20.65 -15.84
C GLU A 191 -17.25 19.34 -16.63
N ASP A 192 -18.24 19.17 -17.51
CA ASP A 192 -18.47 17.94 -18.27
C ASP A 192 -18.62 16.69 -17.39
N ALA A 193 -17.63 15.79 -17.42
CA ALA A 193 -17.56 14.58 -16.59
C ALA A 193 -16.72 14.75 -15.32
N THR A 194 -16.04 15.88 -15.16
CA THR A 194 -15.08 16.13 -14.08
C THR A 194 -15.67 17.06 -13.02
N LEU A 195 -15.35 16.77 -11.77
CA LEU A 195 -15.60 17.67 -10.64
C LEU A 195 -14.37 18.51 -10.40
N VAL A 196 -14.54 19.83 -10.34
CA VAL A 196 -13.45 20.77 -10.14
C VAL A 196 -13.70 21.69 -8.95
N CYS A 197 -12.62 22.16 -8.33
CA CYS A 197 -12.71 23.16 -7.29
C CYS A 197 -13.28 24.47 -7.86
N LYS A 198 -14.31 25.03 -7.22
CA LYS A 198 -14.93 26.30 -7.63
C LYS A 198 -13.93 27.46 -7.67
N LYS A 199 -12.93 27.46 -6.78
CA LYS A 199 -11.95 28.56 -6.63
C LYS A 199 -10.81 28.51 -7.64
N CYS A 200 -10.22 27.34 -7.87
CA CYS A 200 -8.99 27.21 -8.67
C CYS A 200 -9.10 26.26 -9.87
N ARG A 201 -10.29 25.68 -10.11
CA ARG A 201 -10.55 24.69 -11.18
C ARG A 201 -9.70 23.42 -11.15
N TRP A 202 -9.03 23.14 -10.04
CA TRP A 202 -8.31 21.88 -9.85
C TRP A 202 -9.26 20.70 -9.92
N SER A 203 -8.88 19.63 -10.65
CA SER A 203 -9.67 18.40 -10.73
C SER A 203 -9.71 17.70 -9.37
N LEU A 204 -10.91 17.50 -8.86
CA LEU A 204 -11.19 16.90 -7.55
C LEU A 204 -11.71 15.47 -7.68
N GLY A 205 -12.39 15.14 -8.78
CA GLY A 205 -13.05 13.85 -8.92
C GLY A 205 -14.00 13.80 -10.10
N GLU A 206 -15.06 13.01 -9.99
CA GLU A 206 -16.04 12.82 -11.05
C GLU A 206 -17.44 12.55 -10.50
N MET A 207 -18.43 12.59 -11.38
CA MET A 207 -19.78 12.15 -11.04
C MET A 207 -19.87 10.63 -11.13
N TYR A 208 -20.31 10.00 -10.04
CA TYR A 208 -20.60 8.57 -10.00
C TYR A 208 -22.08 8.39 -9.66
N GLN A 209 -22.89 7.94 -10.61
CA GLN A 209 -24.32 7.64 -10.37
C GLN A 209 -25.07 8.76 -9.62
N ASP A 210 -24.95 10.00 -10.11
CA ASP A 210 -25.56 11.22 -9.55
C ASP A 210 -25.06 11.66 -8.17
N VAL A 211 -23.95 11.11 -7.68
CA VAL A 211 -23.25 11.60 -6.48
C VAL A 211 -21.84 12.06 -6.84
N MET A 212 -21.31 13.00 -6.06
CA MET A 212 -19.95 13.50 -6.24
C MET A 212 -18.96 12.47 -5.68
N ARG A 213 -18.12 11.88 -6.53
CA ARG A 213 -17.00 11.03 -6.14
C ARG A 213 -15.73 11.87 -6.11
N ILE A 214 -15.36 12.35 -4.92
CA ILE A 214 -14.20 13.20 -4.68
C ILE A 214 -13.00 12.31 -4.37
N PHE A 215 -11.92 12.39 -5.15
CA PHE A 215 -10.74 11.55 -4.94
C PHE A 215 -9.87 12.07 -3.79
N LYS A 216 -9.51 11.16 -2.87
CA LYS A 216 -8.66 11.47 -1.70
C LYS A 216 -7.30 12.05 -2.11
N TRP A 217 -6.69 11.56 -3.19
CA TRP A 217 -5.40 12.05 -3.69
C TRP A 217 -5.46 13.49 -4.28
N ASN A 218 -6.65 14.05 -4.50
CA ASN A 218 -6.85 15.42 -4.99
C ASN A 218 -7.24 16.42 -3.89
N ILE A 219 -7.35 15.97 -2.65
CA ILE A 219 -7.66 16.77 -1.46
C ILE A 219 -6.62 16.53 -0.38
N LEU A 220 -6.67 17.31 0.69
CA LEU A 220 -5.85 17.16 1.88
C LEU A 220 -6.76 17.04 3.09
N LEU A 221 -6.39 16.20 4.06
CA LEU A 221 -6.96 16.24 5.39
C LEU A 221 -6.23 17.32 6.20
N GLU A 222 -6.97 18.27 6.76
CA GLU A 222 -6.46 19.38 7.56
C GLU A 222 -7.04 19.31 8.98
N TYR A 223 -6.18 19.37 9.99
CA TYR A 223 -6.57 19.44 11.40
C TYR A 223 -5.49 20.16 12.21
N GLU A 224 -5.81 20.55 13.45
CA GLU A 224 -4.85 21.21 14.33
C GLU A 224 -4.16 20.17 15.23
N GLU A 225 -2.85 20.23 15.40
CA GLU A 225 -2.13 19.38 16.34
C GLU A 225 -1.10 20.24 17.08
N THR A 226 -1.18 20.28 18.41
CA THR A 226 -0.28 21.08 19.26
C THR A 226 -0.20 22.57 18.86
N GLY A 227 -1.32 23.18 18.46
CA GLY A 227 -1.38 24.58 18.05
C GLY A 227 -0.87 24.87 16.63
N ARG A 228 -0.64 23.83 15.81
CA ARG A 228 -0.19 23.95 14.42
C ARG A 228 -1.18 23.27 13.48
N VAL A 229 -1.41 23.87 12.32
CA VAL A 229 -2.20 23.25 11.25
C VAL A 229 -1.36 22.16 10.60
N VAL A 230 -1.84 20.92 10.70
CA VAL A 230 -1.29 19.74 10.02
C VAL A 230 -2.11 19.48 8.77
N ARG A 231 -1.42 19.10 7.68
CA ARG A 231 -2.05 18.70 6.42
C ARG A 231 -1.48 17.37 5.97
N GLU A 232 -2.34 16.38 5.84
CA GLU A 232 -1.97 15.06 5.33
C GLU A 232 -2.31 14.95 3.84
N ASN A 233 -1.47 14.24 3.10
CA ASN A 233 -1.75 13.84 1.72
C ASN A 233 -2.20 12.37 1.69
N TYR A 234 -2.98 12.00 0.68
CA TYR A 234 -3.29 10.61 0.38
C TYR A 234 -2.47 10.14 -0.83
N ASN A 235 -1.68 9.08 -0.66
CA ASN A 235 -0.90 8.49 -1.75
C ASN A 235 -1.84 7.67 -2.67
N PRO A 236 -1.96 7.98 -3.98
CA PRO A 236 -2.82 7.21 -4.87
C PRO A 236 -2.43 5.73 -4.99
N GLY A 237 -1.18 5.36 -4.73
CA GLY A 237 -0.75 3.97 -4.67
C GLY A 237 -1.46 3.14 -3.59
N LEU A 238 -2.00 3.78 -2.54
CA LEU A 238 -2.83 3.12 -1.51
C LEU A 238 -4.08 2.48 -2.10
N PHE A 239 -4.68 3.11 -3.12
CA PHE A 239 -5.81 2.52 -3.84
C PHE A 239 -5.44 1.18 -4.45
N VAL A 240 -4.33 1.13 -5.19
CA VAL A 240 -3.87 -0.09 -5.86
C VAL A 240 -3.47 -1.15 -4.84
N TYR A 241 -2.78 -0.75 -3.76
CA TYR A 241 -2.43 -1.64 -2.65
C TYR A 241 -3.68 -2.27 -2.03
N ASN A 242 -4.68 -1.46 -1.65
CA ASN A 242 -5.90 -1.96 -1.02
C ASN A 242 -6.72 -2.82 -1.98
N LEU A 243 -6.80 -2.44 -3.26
CA LEU A 243 -7.48 -3.25 -4.29
C LEU A 243 -6.84 -4.64 -4.44
N ILE A 244 -5.51 -4.72 -4.41
CA ILE A 244 -4.79 -6.01 -4.43
C ILE A 244 -5.14 -6.83 -3.19
N VAL A 245 -5.07 -6.24 -2.00
CA VAL A 245 -5.39 -6.93 -0.74
C VAL A 245 -6.84 -7.42 -0.72
N ASP A 246 -7.79 -6.59 -1.14
CA ASP A 246 -9.22 -6.93 -1.22
C ASP A 246 -9.48 -8.06 -2.22
N LYS A 247 -8.81 -8.07 -3.38
CA LYS A 247 -8.89 -9.19 -4.34
C LYS A 247 -8.32 -10.47 -3.75
N ILE A 248 -7.15 -10.43 -3.11
CA ILE A 248 -6.59 -11.64 -2.48
C ILE A 248 -7.52 -12.14 -1.36
N ASN A 249 -8.16 -11.23 -0.60
CA ASN A 249 -9.11 -11.60 0.45
C ASN A 249 -10.40 -12.22 -0.10
N SER A 250 -10.89 -11.73 -1.24
CA SER A 250 -12.17 -12.17 -1.83
C SER A 250 -12.03 -13.40 -2.74
N THR A 251 -11.00 -13.47 -3.58
CA THR A 251 -10.83 -14.52 -4.60
C THR A 251 -9.73 -15.53 -4.26
N ALA A 252 -8.91 -15.26 -3.22
CA ALA A 252 -7.67 -16.00 -2.92
C ALA A 252 -6.63 -16.00 -4.06
N SER A 253 -6.87 -15.23 -5.13
CA SER A 253 -5.92 -15.05 -6.22
C SER A 253 -4.75 -14.20 -5.76
N ARG A 254 -3.54 -14.52 -6.22
CA ARG A 254 -2.31 -13.75 -5.97
C ARG A 254 -1.61 -13.32 -7.25
N LYS A 255 -2.21 -13.65 -8.40
CA LYS A 255 -1.67 -13.39 -9.73
C LYS A 255 -2.61 -12.43 -10.42
N PHE A 256 -2.10 -11.25 -10.74
CA PHE A 256 -2.87 -10.17 -11.31
C PHE A 256 -2.28 -9.68 -12.62
N LYS A 257 -3.15 -9.31 -13.56
CA LYS A 257 -2.79 -8.64 -14.79
C LYS A 257 -3.21 -7.18 -14.71
N VAL A 258 -2.30 -6.28 -15.07
CA VAL A 258 -2.53 -4.85 -15.17
C VAL A 258 -2.33 -4.42 -16.62
N VAL A 259 -3.26 -3.63 -17.16
CA VAL A 259 -3.22 -3.16 -18.55
C VAL A 259 -3.20 -1.65 -18.59
N VAL A 260 -2.18 -1.08 -19.24
CA VAL A 260 -2.02 0.37 -19.41
C VAL A 260 -1.52 0.65 -20.82
N ASP A 261 -2.20 1.55 -21.56
CA ASP A 261 -1.84 1.89 -22.94
C ASP A 261 -1.62 0.65 -23.84
N SER A 262 -2.46 -0.38 -23.68
CA SER A 262 -2.35 -1.69 -24.34
C SER A 262 -1.11 -2.52 -24.00
N LYS A 263 -0.32 -2.11 -23.01
CA LYS A 263 0.76 -2.92 -22.43
C LYS A 263 0.23 -3.71 -21.24
N GLU A 264 0.49 -5.00 -21.24
CA GLU A 264 0.18 -5.89 -20.12
C GLU A 264 1.41 -6.06 -19.21
N THR A 265 1.19 -5.94 -17.90
CA THR A 265 2.17 -6.29 -16.86
C THR A 265 1.53 -7.33 -15.95
N TYR A 266 2.24 -8.42 -15.69
CA TYR A 266 1.79 -9.50 -14.81
C TYR A 266 2.48 -9.37 -13.46
N LEU A 267 1.67 -9.43 -12.41
CA LEU A 267 2.06 -9.30 -11.02
C LEU A 267 1.78 -10.61 -10.30
N TRP A 268 2.73 -11.07 -9.49
CA TRP A 268 2.53 -12.17 -8.56
C TRP A 268 2.91 -11.75 -7.15
N VAL A 269 1.91 -11.64 -6.28
CA VAL A 269 2.06 -11.31 -4.87
C VAL A 269 2.48 -12.55 -4.10
N MET A 270 3.77 -12.63 -3.76
CA MET A 270 4.36 -13.79 -3.07
C MET A 270 4.00 -13.78 -1.59
N ASN A 271 4.29 -12.66 -0.93
CA ASN A 271 4.09 -12.50 0.50
C ASN A 271 3.36 -11.18 0.76
N LEU A 272 2.59 -11.16 1.84
CA LEU A 272 1.95 -9.96 2.33
C LEU A 272 2.35 -9.69 3.78
N GLY A 273 2.27 -8.43 4.18
CA GLY A 273 2.57 -8.02 5.55
C GLY A 273 4.04 -8.22 5.93
N VAL A 274 4.96 -8.05 4.99
CA VAL A 274 6.39 -8.26 5.22
C VAL A 274 7.03 -6.94 5.66
N ASN A 275 7.76 -6.96 6.78
CA ASN A 275 8.54 -5.78 7.17
C ASN A 275 9.93 -5.88 6.52
N VAL A 276 10.30 -4.84 5.78
CA VAL A 276 11.54 -4.80 5.00
C VAL A 276 12.25 -3.47 5.17
N CYS A 277 13.57 -3.46 4.96
CA CYS A 277 14.30 -2.23 4.70
C CYS A 277 14.79 -2.21 3.26
N VAL A 278 14.38 -1.20 2.50
CA VAL A 278 14.78 -0.99 1.11
C VAL A 278 15.36 0.41 0.98
N GLY A 279 16.56 0.53 0.42
CA GLY A 279 17.21 1.85 0.24
C GLY A 279 17.46 2.62 1.54
N GLY A 280 17.50 1.95 2.70
CA GLY A 280 17.67 2.57 4.02
C GLY A 280 16.38 3.01 4.72
N THR A 281 15.23 2.88 4.05
CA THR A 281 13.90 3.15 4.62
C THR A 281 13.26 1.85 5.09
N VAL A 282 12.67 1.86 6.30
CA VAL A 282 11.90 0.72 6.81
C VAL A 282 10.47 0.85 6.32
N HIS A 283 9.95 -0.24 5.78
CA HIS A 283 8.60 -0.37 5.27
C HIS A 283 7.91 -1.48 6.04
N ASP A 284 6.87 -1.11 6.78
CA ASP A 284 6.01 -2.06 7.46
C ASP A 284 4.91 -2.54 6.52
N ASN A 285 4.40 -3.75 6.77
CA ASN A 285 3.26 -4.32 6.07
C ASN A 285 3.39 -4.33 4.53
N ALA A 286 4.60 -4.55 4.00
CA ALA A 286 4.84 -4.50 2.56
C ALA A 286 4.31 -5.77 1.85
N LEU A 287 3.90 -5.61 0.59
CA LEU A 287 3.69 -6.74 -0.33
C LEU A 287 4.99 -7.04 -1.06
N LYS A 288 5.39 -8.31 -1.09
CA LYS A 288 6.47 -8.78 -1.97
C LYS A 288 5.87 -9.18 -3.31
N VAL A 289 6.22 -8.43 -4.36
CA VAL A 289 5.61 -8.55 -5.68
C VAL A 289 6.66 -8.96 -6.71
N LEU A 290 6.34 -9.95 -7.52
CA LEU A 290 7.09 -10.32 -8.70
C LEU A 290 6.41 -9.71 -9.93
N LEU A 291 7.18 -9.08 -10.80
CA LEU A 291 6.69 -8.44 -12.00
C LEU A 291 7.30 -9.08 -13.25
N THR A 292 6.51 -9.22 -14.31
CA THR A 292 7.01 -9.56 -15.64
C THR A 292 6.09 -9.02 -16.72
N ASP A 293 6.64 -8.80 -17.91
CA ASP A 293 5.86 -8.41 -19.10
C ASP A 293 5.43 -9.63 -19.93
N LYS A 294 5.82 -10.85 -19.52
CA LYS A 294 5.53 -12.09 -20.26
C LYS A 294 5.32 -13.28 -19.32
N VAL A 295 4.30 -14.07 -19.59
CA VAL A 295 3.99 -15.32 -18.89
C VAL A 295 3.58 -16.40 -19.88
N GLU A 296 3.75 -17.67 -19.52
CA GLU A 296 3.33 -18.79 -20.37
C GLU A 296 1.81 -19.03 -20.39
N LYS A 297 1.14 -18.71 -19.27
CA LYS A 297 -0.30 -18.91 -19.07
C LYS A 297 -0.91 -17.61 -18.56
N GLU A 298 -1.48 -16.84 -19.46
CA GLU A 298 -2.13 -15.57 -19.11
C GLU A 298 -3.41 -15.78 -18.30
N ASP A 299 -4.13 -16.89 -18.55
CA ASP A 299 -5.38 -17.24 -17.85
C ASP A 299 -5.22 -17.48 -16.34
N ASP A 300 -3.98 -17.68 -15.86
CA ASP A 300 -3.66 -17.77 -14.44
C ASP A 300 -3.74 -16.41 -13.71
N TYR A 301 -3.88 -15.30 -14.46
CA TYR A 301 -3.81 -13.94 -13.93
C TYR A 301 -5.17 -13.24 -14.03
N GLU A 302 -5.67 -12.79 -12.89
CA GLU A 302 -6.92 -12.05 -12.79
C GLU A 302 -6.71 -10.58 -13.16
N LEU A 303 -7.64 -9.94 -13.87
CA LEU A 303 -7.55 -8.50 -14.14
C LEU A 303 -7.63 -7.69 -12.83
N LEU A 304 -6.62 -6.85 -12.60
CA LEU A 304 -6.64 -5.81 -11.59
C LEU A 304 -7.10 -4.50 -12.25
N ASP A 305 -8.41 -4.23 -12.16
CA ASP A 305 -9.03 -3.10 -12.84
C ASP A 305 -8.69 -1.77 -12.11
N ILE A 306 -7.81 -0.99 -12.73
CA ILE A 306 -7.38 0.33 -12.26
C ILE A 306 -7.87 1.33 -13.30
N PRO A 307 -9.05 1.97 -13.10
CA PRO A 307 -9.69 2.78 -14.14
C PRO A 307 -8.96 4.11 -14.40
N TYR A 308 -7.92 4.43 -13.62
CA TYR A 308 -7.16 5.68 -13.71
C TYR A 308 -5.76 5.41 -14.28
N GLY A 309 -5.61 5.58 -15.60
CA GLY A 309 -4.38 5.23 -16.32
C GLY A 309 -3.10 5.86 -15.75
N GLN A 310 -3.13 7.11 -15.28
CA GLN A 310 -1.96 7.75 -14.66
C GLN A 310 -1.57 7.07 -13.34
N ILE A 311 -2.54 6.74 -12.47
CA ILE A 311 -2.28 6.04 -11.22
C ILE A 311 -1.65 4.67 -11.49
N CYS A 312 -2.12 4.01 -12.54
CA CYS A 312 -1.57 2.74 -12.95
C CYS A 312 -0.11 2.84 -13.44
N LYS A 313 0.23 3.90 -14.18
CA LYS A 313 1.61 4.18 -14.61
C LYS A 313 2.52 4.45 -13.42
N ASP A 314 2.07 5.32 -12.52
CA ASP A 314 2.81 5.70 -11.32
C ASP A 314 3.08 4.46 -10.45
N PHE A 315 2.08 3.60 -10.29
CA PHE A 315 2.22 2.33 -9.56
C PHE A 315 3.30 1.38 -10.15
N ILE A 316 3.31 1.17 -11.48
CA ILE A 316 4.33 0.33 -12.13
C ILE A 316 5.72 0.99 -12.04
N GLN A 317 5.77 2.33 -12.12
CA GLN A 317 6.99 3.10 -11.94
C GLN A 317 7.54 2.97 -10.51
N ASP A 318 6.68 3.02 -9.49
CA ASP A 318 7.06 2.85 -8.08
C ASP A 318 7.65 1.46 -7.84
N LEU A 319 7.03 0.40 -8.37
CA LEU A 319 7.57 -0.95 -8.29
C LEU A 319 8.95 -1.06 -8.98
N SER A 320 9.12 -0.39 -10.12
CA SER A 320 10.40 -0.34 -10.83
C SER A 320 11.46 0.47 -10.07
N ALA A 321 11.06 1.55 -9.40
CA ALA A 321 11.93 2.38 -8.59
C ALA A 321 12.42 1.62 -7.34
N THR A 322 11.52 0.94 -6.63
CA THR A 322 11.85 0.10 -5.48
C THR A 322 12.82 -1.02 -5.86
N ASN A 323 12.61 -1.67 -7.01
CA ASN A 323 13.54 -2.69 -7.50
C ASN A 323 14.99 -2.17 -7.65
N LYS A 324 15.16 -0.95 -8.17
CA LYS A 324 16.50 -0.34 -8.36
C LYS A 324 17.24 -0.11 -7.05
N LEU A 325 16.53 -0.01 -5.93
CA LEU A 325 17.11 0.15 -4.59
C LEU A 325 17.58 -1.17 -3.96
N LEU A 326 17.18 -2.32 -4.54
CA LEU A 326 17.60 -3.63 -4.07
C LEU A 326 19.04 -3.97 -4.53
N PRO A 327 19.80 -4.75 -3.73
CA PRO A 327 21.04 -5.37 -4.18
C PRO A 327 20.86 -6.14 -5.50
N LYS A 328 21.85 -6.04 -6.41
CA LYS A 328 21.72 -6.58 -7.78
C LYS A 328 21.40 -8.07 -7.81
N SER A 329 21.89 -8.83 -6.85
CA SER A 329 21.69 -10.29 -6.75
C SER A 329 20.25 -10.70 -6.47
N ILE A 330 19.41 -9.79 -5.96
CA ILE A 330 18.00 -10.08 -5.62
C ILE A 330 17.01 -9.26 -6.45
N GLN A 331 17.48 -8.49 -7.44
CA GLN A 331 16.61 -7.69 -8.31
C GLN A 331 15.76 -8.53 -9.26
N SER A 332 16.17 -9.77 -9.55
CA SER A 332 15.43 -10.66 -10.44
C SER A 332 15.46 -12.10 -9.97
N LEU A 333 14.42 -12.84 -10.30
CA LEU A 333 14.26 -14.26 -10.01
C LEU A 333 13.80 -14.98 -11.29
N SER A 334 14.41 -16.12 -11.59
CA SER A 334 13.93 -17.01 -12.66
C SER A 334 13.13 -18.15 -12.06
N MET A 335 11.93 -18.39 -12.57
CA MET A 335 11.08 -19.52 -12.18
C MET A 335 10.51 -20.19 -13.44
N GLY A 336 10.97 -21.40 -13.73
CA GLY A 336 10.72 -22.03 -15.02
C GLY A 336 11.35 -21.22 -16.16
N SER A 337 10.59 -20.96 -17.21
CA SER A 337 10.98 -20.10 -18.34
C SER A 337 10.81 -18.61 -18.06
N ASN A 338 10.06 -18.25 -17.01
CA ASN A 338 9.72 -16.87 -16.71
C ASN A 338 10.83 -16.19 -15.90
N LYS A 339 11.16 -14.96 -16.30
CA LYS A 339 12.03 -14.07 -15.54
C LYS A 339 11.19 -12.98 -14.92
N PHE A 340 11.27 -12.89 -13.59
CA PHE A 340 10.57 -11.88 -12.80
C PHE A 340 11.54 -10.84 -12.26
N ILE A 341 11.06 -9.62 -12.15
CA ILE A 341 11.66 -8.54 -11.37
C ILE A 341 11.06 -8.61 -9.97
N VAL A 342 11.90 -8.51 -8.95
CA VAL A 342 11.45 -8.52 -7.54
C VAL A 342 11.22 -7.09 -7.08
N SER A 343 10.09 -6.81 -6.46
CA SER A 343 9.82 -5.50 -5.86
C SER A 343 9.00 -5.62 -4.58
N TYR A 344 8.88 -4.51 -3.87
CA TYR A 344 8.14 -4.40 -2.63
C TYR A 344 7.20 -3.19 -2.71
N LEU A 345 5.97 -3.36 -2.24
CA LEU A 345 4.95 -2.31 -2.23
C LEU A 345 4.57 -2.01 -0.78
N SER A 346 4.77 -0.78 -0.33
CA SER A 346 4.30 -0.33 0.98
C SER A 346 3.99 1.16 0.94
N TYR A 347 2.92 1.54 1.61
CA TYR A 347 2.44 2.92 1.73
C TYR A 347 2.12 3.29 3.18
N LYS A 348 2.67 2.52 4.13
CA LYS A 348 2.50 2.74 5.57
C LYS A 348 3.68 3.52 6.15
#